data_AF-A0AAE0DUW1-F1
#
_entry.id   AF-A0AAE0DUW1-F1
#
_cell.length_a   1.000
_cell.length_b   1.000
_cell.length_c   1.000
_cell.angle_alpha   90.00
_cell.angle_beta   90.00
_cell.angle_gamma   90.00
#
_symmetry.space_group_name_H-M   'P 1'
#
loop_
_entity.id
_entity.type
_entity.pdbx_description
1 polymer ?
#
loop_
_entity_poly.entity_id
_entity_poly.type
_entity_poly.pdbx_seq_one_letter_code
_entity_poly.pdbx_strand_id
1 'polypeptide(L)'
;MSGFLTPYRGERYHLRDYRGSTRAPRGPTELFNYRHSSLRNVIERCFCVLKARFPILKLMSNYPPRRQRLILIVCCVLHNFIQKEARHDRMFREFELEDMIIDEET
;
A
#
# COMPACT_ATOMS: atom_id res chain seq x y z
N MET A 1 10.88 -26.08 0.23
CA MET A 1 10.66 -24.82 0.99
C MET A 1 9.34 -24.22 0.52
N SER A 2 8.28 -24.37 1.31
CA SER A 2 7.02 -23.63 1.10
C SER A 2 7.15 -22.32 1.86
N GLY A 3 7.60 -21.26 1.19
CA GLY A 3 8.00 -20.01 1.84
C GLY A 3 7.74 -18.77 0.99
N PHE A 4 7.60 -17.63 1.67
CA PHE A 4 7.32 -16.29 1.16
C PHE A 4 8.03 -15.97 -0.16
N LEU A 5 7.26 -15.50 -1.15
CA LEU A 5 7.75 -15.16 -2.49
C LEU A 5 8.46 -13.81 -2.47
N THR A 6 9.76 -13.81 -2.16
CA THR A 6 10.57 -12.58 -2.23
C THR A 6 10.86 -12.17 -3.67
N PRO A 7 11.08 -10.87 -3.94
CA PRO A 7 11.59 -10.40 -5.23
C PRO A 7 12.90 -11.08 -5.63
N TYR A 8 13.11 -11.27 -6.93
CA TYR A 8 14.39 -11.71 -7.49
C TYR A 8 15.45 -10.63 -7.26
N ARG A 9 16.60 -11.03 -6.72
CA ARG A 9 17.75 -10.15 -6.47
C ARG A 9 18.54 -9.91 -7.76
N GLY A 10 19.15 -8.75 -7.88
CA GLY A 10 20.00 -8.38 -9.03
C GLY A 10 19.22 -7.83 -10.24
N GLU A 11 17.88 -7.82 -10.16
CA GLU A 11 17.00 -7.26 -11.17
C GLU A 11 16.32 -5.99 -10.64
N ARG A 12 15.76 -5.19 -11.57
CA ARG A 12 14.95 -4.02 -11.19
C ARG A 12 13.79 -4.44 -10.29
N TYR A 13 13.43 -3.55 -9.36
CA TYR A 13 12.44 -3.85 -8.32
C TYR A 13 11.54 -2.66 -8.00
N HIS A 14 12.06 -1.44 -8.03
CA HIS A 14 11.27 -0.27 -7.69
C HIS A 14 10.29 0.05 -8.82
N LEU A 15 9.04 0.37 -8.50
CA LEU A 15 8.03 0.68 -9.51
C LEU A 15 8.45 1.83 -10.44
N ARG A 16 9.23 2.78 -9.92
CA ARG A 16 9.80 3.91 -10.66
C ARG A 16 10.77 3.48 -11.76
N ASP A 17 11.46 2.37 -11.56
CA ASP A 17 12.39 1.82 -12.55
C ASP A 17 11.65 1.43 -13.85
N TYR A 18 10.33 1.23 -13.77
CA TYR A 18 9.46 0.82 -14.88
C TYR A 18 8.59 1.96 -15.44
N ARG A 19 8.72 3.20 -14.92
CA ARG A 19 7.95 4.36 -15.45
C ARG A 19 8.56 4.85 -16.78
N GLY A 20 7.70 5.02 -17.79
CA GLY A 20 8.07 5.51 -19.13
C GLY A 20 7.99 4.44 -20.23
N SER A 21 7.66 4.85 -21.46
CA SER A 21 7.36 3.96 -22.60
C SER A 21 8.46 2.95 -22.94
N THR A 22 9.73 3.25 -22.62
CA THR A 22 10.90 2.40 -22.93
C THR A 22 11.35 1.52 -21.76
N ARG A 23 10.67 1.57 -20.60
CA ARG A 23 11.12 0.91 -19.35
C ARG A 23 10.27 -0.29 -18.94
N ALA A 24 9.57 -0.91 -19.88
CA ALA A 24 8.80 -2.12 -19.61
C ALA A 24 9.70 -3.25 -19.02
N PRO A 25 9.15 -4.10 -18.13
CA PRO A 25 9.89 -5.22 -17.58
C PRO A 25 10.49 -6.11 -18.67
N ARG A 26 11.78 -6.43 -18.53
CA ARG A 26 12.53 -7.26 -19.47
C ARG A 26 12.59 -8.68 -18.93
N GLY A 27 11.76 -9.54 -19.50
CA GLY A 27 11.73 -10.96 -19.16
C GLY A 27 10.92 -11.30 -17.89
N PRO A 28 10.89 -12.60 -17.55
CA PRO A 28 9.98 -13.11 -16.53
C PRO A 28 10.34 -12.68 -15.10
N THR A 29 11.61 -12.49 -14.78
CA THR A 29 12.11 -12.11 -13.45
C THR A 29 11.74 -10.66 -13.12
N GLU A 30 12.05 -9.72 -14.02
CA GLU A 30 11.64 -8.33 -13.86
C GLU A 30 10.12 -8.18 -13.87
N LEU A 31 9.39 -8.95 -14.70
CA LEU A 31 7.93 -8.92 -14.71
C LEU A 31 7.35 -9.37 -13.37
N PHE A 32 7.93 -10.40 -12.76
CA PHE A 32 7.56 -10.85 -11.43
C PHE A 32 7.81 -9.74 -10.39
N ASN A 33 9.01 -9.15 -10.38
CA ASN A 33 9.36 -8.07 -9.45
C ASN A 33 8.43 -6.87 -9.59
N TYR A 34 8.15 -6.44 -10.83
CA TYR A 34 7.21 -5.34 -11.11
C TYR A 34 5.82 -5.63 -10.54
N ARG A 35 5.25 -6.81 -10.81
CA ARG A 35 3.92 -7.20 -10.30
C ARG A 35 3.92 -7.32 -8.78
N HIS A 36 4.97 -7.89 -8.21
CA HIS A 36 5.14 -8.02 -6.76
C HIS A 36 5.17 -6.63 -6.10
N SER A 37 5.99 -5.71 -6.60
CA SER A 37 6.07 -4.33 -6.10
C SER A 37 4.77 -3.56 -6.32
N SER A 38 4.09 -3.76 -7.44
CA SER A 38 2.80 -3.12 -7.75
C SER A 38 1.73 -3.52 -6.74
N LEU A 39 1.60 -4.81 -6.46
CA LEU A 39 0.68 -5.31 -5.45
C LEU A 39 1.04 -4.79 -4.06
N ARG A 40 2.33 -4.81 -3.70
CA ARG A 40 2.81 -4.28 -2.43
C ARG A 40 2.44 -2.80 -2.26
N ASN A 41 2.63 -1.99 -3.30
CA ASN A 41 2.30 -0.57 -3.28
C ASN A 41 0.80 -0.33 -3.01
N VAL A 42 -0.09 -1.10 -3.66
CA VAL A 42 -1.54 -1.02 -3.38
C VAL A 42 -1.85 -1.33 -1.91
N ILE A 43 -1.22 -2.36 -1.34
CA ILE A 43 -1.43 -2.74 0.06
C ILE A 43 -0.93 -1.65 1.01
N GLU A 44 0.28 -1.13 0.77
CA GLU A 44 0.89 -0.06 1.58
C GLU A 44 0.03 1.20 1.55
N ARG A 45 -0.48 1.58 0.37
CA ARG A 45 -1.43 2.70 0.17
C ARG A 45 -2.69 2.56 1.01
N CYS A 46 -3.34 1.39 0.97
CA CYS A 46 -4.52 1.13 1.80
C CYS A 46 -4.23 1.33 3.29
N PHE A 47 -3.06 0.87 3.78
CA PHE A 47 -2.68 1.08 5.18
C PHE A 47 -2.34 2.54 5.50
N CYS A 48 -1.73 3.28 4.57
CA CYS A 48 -1.48 4.71 4.73
C CYS A 48 -2.79 5.49 4.89
N VAL A 49 -3.77 5.26 4.00
CA VAL A 49 -5.10 5.88 4.09
C VAL A 49 -5.81 5.49 5.40
N LEU A 50 -5.75 4.20 5.79
CA LEU A 50 -6.34 3.72 7.03
C LEU A 50 -5.76 4.46 8.26
N LYS A 51 -4.43 4.62 8.32
CA LYS A 51 -3.74 5.34 9.41
C LYS A 51 -4.00 6.85 9.37
N ALA A 52 -4.13 7.44 8.19
CA ALA A 52 -4.49 8.84 8.03
C ALA A 52 -5.90 9.13 8.55
N ARG A 53 -6.85 8.24 8.23
CA ARG A 53 -8.25 8.32 8.68
C ARG A 53 -8.42 8.11 10.18
N PHE A 54 -7.65 7.17 10.73
CA PHE A 54 -7.74 6.80 12.14
C PHE A 54 -6.39 7.06 12.83
N PRO A 55 -6.11 8.30 13.29
CA PRO A 55 -4.85 8.64 13.95
C PRO A 55 -4.54 7.79 15.19
N ILE A 56 -5.55 7.18 15.82
CA ILE A 56 -5.37 6.20 16.90
C ILE A 56 -4.52 4.98 16.49
N LEU A 57 -4.39 4.72 15.18
CA LEU A 57 -3.53 3.67 14.65
C LEU A 57 -2.07 4.12 14.43
N LYS A 58 -1.79 5.44 14.46
CA LYS A 58 -0.43 5.99 14.32
C LYS A 58 0.34 5.88 15.63
N LEU A 59 -0.32 6.15 16.75
CA LEU A 59 0.23 6.05 18.08
C LEU A 59 -0.50 4.91 18.78
N MET A 60 0.17 3.77 18.99
CA MET A 60 -0.42 2.67 19.75
C MET A 60 -0.69 3.15 21.17
N SER A 61 -1.95 3.48 21.42
CA SER A 61 -2.45 3.85 22.73
C SER A 61 -2.20 2.69 23.70
N ASN A 62 -1.88 3.03 24.96
CA ASN A 62 -1.50 2.08 26.01
C ASN A 62 -2.71 1.28 26.50
N TYR A 63 -3.30 0.51 25.59
CA TYR A 63 -4.40 -0.39 25.82
C TYR A 63 -3.89 -1.82 25.89
N PRO A 64 -4.57 -2.71 26.65
CA PRO A 64 -4.25 -4.13 26.62
C PRO A 64 -4.33 -4.69 25.18
N PRO A 65 -3.51 -5.71 24.81
CA PRO A 65 -3.46 -6.26 23.46
C PRO A 65 -4.83 -6.67 22.88
N ARG A 66 -5.73 -7.17 23.74
CA ARG A 66 -7.12 -7.50 23.36
C ARG A 66 -7.88 -6.30 22.81
N ARG A 67 -7.73 -5.12 23.44
CA ARG A 67 -8.40 -3.88 23.03
C ARG A 67 -7.74 -3.27 21.81
N GLN A 68 -6.41 -3.31 21.69
CA GLN A 68 -5.69 -2.88 20.49
C GLN A 68 -6.17 -3.63 19.24
N ARG A 69 -6.34 -4.95 19.33
CA ARG A 69 -6.90 -5.76 18.24
C ARG A 69 -8.32 -5.34 17.86
N LEU A 70 -9.18 -5.09 18.84
CA LEU A 70 -10.55 -4.63 18.57
C LEU A 70 -10.57 -3.26 17.88
N ILE A 71 -9.70 -2.33 18.30
CA ILE A 71 -9.55 -1.02 17.66
C ILE A 71 -9.19 -1.20 16.18
N LEU A 72 -8.20 -2.04 15.87
CA LEU A 72 -7.81 -2.34 14.48
C LEU A 72 -8.98 -2.87 13.66
N ILE A 73 -9.73 -3.85 14.19
CA ILE A 73 -10.88 -4.45 13.49
C ILE A 73 -11.96 -3.38 13.22
N VAL A 74 -12.31 -2.58 14.22
CA VAL A 74 -13.32 -1.52 14.08
C VAL A 74 -12.89 -0.49 13.04
N CYS A 75 -11.63 -0.04 13.07
CA CYS A 75 -11.09 0.87 12.06
C CYS A 75 -11.18 0.28 10.65
N CYS A 76 -10.83 -0.99 10.46
CA CYS A 76 -10.96 -1.65 9.15
C CYS A 76 -12.41 -1.76 8.68
N VAL A 77 -13.34 -2.13 9.57
CA VAL A 77 -14.78 -2.22 9.23
C VAL A 77 -15.33 -0.85 8.83
N LEU A 78 -15.05 0.20 9.60
CA LEU A 78 -15.48 1.55 9.30
C LEU A 78 -14.83 2.08 8.02
N HIS A 79 -13.55 1.77 7.78
CA HIS A 79 -12.86 2.12 6.55
C HIS A 79 -13.55 1.52 5.32
N ASN A 80 -13.81 0.21 5.34
CA ASN A 80 -14.45 -0.50 4.24
C ASN A 80 -15.89 -0.01 4.02
N PHE A 81 -16.63 0.29 5.09
CA PHE A 81 -17.97 0.85 4.99
C PHE A 81 -17.96 2.23 4.32
N ILE A 82 -17.07 3.13 4.76
CA ILE A 82 -16.91 4.45 4.14
C ILE A 82 -16.51 4.30 2.67
N GLN A 83 -15.56 3.43 2.34
CA GLN A 83 -15.13 3.21 0.96
C GLN A 83 -16.27 2.72 0.06
N LYS A 84 -17.16 1.87 0.60
CA LYS A 84 -18.32 1.35 -0.13
C LYS A 84 -19.36 2.43 -0.41
N GLU A 85 -19.65 3.28 0.56
CA GLU A 85 -20.75 4.25 0.48
C GLU A 85 -20.32 5.62 -0.07
N ALA A 86 -19.07 6.04 0.18
CA ALA A 86 -18.53 7.31 -0.27
C ALA A 86 -17.94 7.19 -1.69
N ARG A 87 -18.76 7.51 -2.71
CA ARG A 87 -18.35 7.51 -4.13
C ARG A 87 -17.07 8.31 -4.43
N HIS A 88 -16.73 9.29 -3.59
CA HIS A 88 -15.60 10.19 -3.76
C HIS A 88 -14.84 10.36 -2.44
N ASP A 89 -14.35 9.27 -1.88
CA ASP A 89 -13.52 9.30 -0.69
C ASP A 89 -12.25 10.14 -0.95
N ARG A 90 -12.23 11.35 -0.41
CA ARG A 90 -11.19 12.35 -0.61
C ARG A 90 -9.82 11.85 -0.16
N MET A 91 -9.76 11.11 0.95
CA MET A 91 -8.49 10.58 1.46
C MET A 91 -7.92 9.53 0.52
N PHE A 92 -8.75 8.68 -0.08
CA PHE A 92 -8.23 7.74 -1.08
C PHE A 92 -7.62 8.48 -2.26
N ARG A 93 -8.31 9.49 -2.80
CA ARG A 93 -7.82 10.32 -3.92
C ARG A 93 -6.51 11.03 -3.62
N GLU A 94 -6.42 11.67 -2.46
CA GLU A 94 -5.22 12.40 -2.03
C GLU A 94 -4.00 11.47 -1.94
N PHE A 95 -4.16 10.29 -1.35
CA PHE A 95 -3.09 9.29 -1.27
C PHE A 95 -2.84 8.55 -2.60
N GLU A 96 -3.75 8.59 -3.58
CA GLU A 96 -3.40 8.20 -4.95
C GLU A 96 -2.47 9.23 -5.60
N LEU A 97 -2.74 10.52 -5.39
CA LEU A 97 -2.02 11.62 -6.02
C LEU A 97 -0.67 11.90 -5.35
N GLU A 98 -0.58 11.90 -4.02
CA GLU A 98 0.68 12.10 -3.29
C GLU A 98 1.70 11.02 -3.65
N ASP A 99 1.31 9.76 -3.76
CA ASP A 99 2.21 8.71 -4.21
C ASP A 99 2.60 8.84 -5.70
N MET A 100 1.71 9.38 -6.55
CA MET A 100 2.11 9.70 -7.93
C MET A 100 3.21 10.77 -7.95
N ILE A 101 3.12 11.78 -7.09
CA ILE A 101 4.07 12.92 -6.97
C ILE A 101 5.37 12.48 -6.29
N ILE A 102 5.30 11.78 -5.16
CA ILE A 102 6.48 11.27 -4.43
C ILE A 102 7.26 10.31 -5.33
N ASP A 103 6.57 9.53 -6.18
CA ASP A 103 7.21 8.68 -7.18
C ASP A 103 7.81 9.40 -8.39
N GLU A 104 7.50 10.68 -8.62
CA GLU A 104 8.12 11.50 -9.67
C GLU A 104 9.36 12.26 -9.18
N GLU A 105 9.46 12.54 -7.87
CA GLU A 105 10.49 13.45 -7.30
C GLU A 105 11.73 12.78 -6.69
N THR A 106 11.90 11.46 -6.77
CA THR A 106 13.07 10.76 -6.18
C THR A 106 13.67 9.67 -7.04
#